data_AF-A0A380FF37-F1
#
_entry.id   AF-A0A380FF37-F1
#
_cell.length_a   1.000
_cell.length_b   1.000
_cell.length_c   1.000
_cell.angle_alpha   90.00
_cell.angle_beta   90.00
_cell.angle_gamma   90.00
#
_symmetry.space_group_name_H-M   'P 1'
#
loop_
_entity.id
_entity.type
_entity.pdbx_description
1 polymer ?
#
loop_
_entity_poly.entity_id
_entity_poly.type
_entity_poly.pdbx_seq_one_letter_code
_entity_poly.pdbx_strand_id
1 'polypeptide(L)'
;MSKITKYKKRNDGLYDVVVTSVEIPEQAIELLDLNQPIDVDCSVIDPNAITGQQRKLIFALCNDIEGHTGQPRDYMRQMFQDYVKFLYGYEERISLAKLHTNNS
;
A
#
# COMPACT_ATOMS: atom_id res chain seq x y z
N MET A 1 -16.52 -1.90 -0.02
CA MET A 1 -15.16 -1.60 -0.50
C MET A 1 -15.28 -0.89 -1.84
N SER A 2 -14.80 0.34 -1.91
CA SER A 2 -14.86 1.16 -3.12
C SER A 2 -13.97 0.55 -4.21
N LYS A 3 -14.40 0.63 -5.47
CA LYS A 3 -13.71 0.00 -6.60
C LYS A 3 -13.59 0.97 -7.76
N ILE A 4 -12.45 0.94 -8.44
CA ILE A 4 -12.30 1.61 -9.74
C ILE A 4 -12.98 0.73 -10.78
N THR A 5 -13.97 1.27 -11.49
CA THR A 5 -14.75 0.53 -12.50
C THR A 5 -14.43 0.95 -13.93
N LYS A 6 -13.98 2.19 -14.12
CA LYS A 6 -13.54 2.73 -15.41
C LYS A 6 -12.35 3.65 -15.18
N TYR A 7 -11.43 3.65 -16.14
CA TYR A 7 -10.27 4.54 -16.14
C TYR A 7 -9.97 4.99 -17.57
N LYS A 8 -9.44 6.21 -17.72
CA LYS A 8 -8.98 6.78 -18.99
C LYS A 8 -7.65 7.48 -18.79
N LYS A 9 -6.66 7.15 -19.61
CA LYS A 9 -5.36 7.82 -19.60
C LYS A 9 -5.48 9.20 -20.24
N ARG A 10 -4.92 10.22 -19.59
CA ARG A 10 -4.82 11.59 -20.07
C ARG A 10 -3.43 11.82 -20.70
N ASN A 11 -3.34 12.85 -21.55
CA ASN A 11 -2.13 13.19 -22.31
C ASN A 11 -0.95 13.67 -21.44
N ASP A 12 -1.21 14.05 -20.19
CA ASP A 12 -0.21 14.43 -19.18
C ASP A 12 0.36 13.23 -18.40
N GLY A 13 -0.07 12.00 -18.74
CA GLY A 13 0.34 10.78 -18.05
C GLY A 13 -0.48 10.44 -16.80
N LEU A 14 -1.45 11.28 -16.42
CA LEU A 14 -2.40 11.01 -15.35
C LEU A 14 -3.60 10.19 -15.84
N TYR A 15 -4.45 9.76 -14.91
CA TYR A 15 -5.64 8.95 -15.21
C TYR A 15 -6.89 9.56 -14.60
N ASP A 16 -7.94 9.70 -15.42
CA ASP A 16 -9.28 10.00 -14.95
C ASP A 16 -9.97 8.66 -14.60
N VAL A 17 -10.46 8.52 -13.37
CA VAL A 17 -11.03 7.24 -12.86
C VAL A 17 -12.44 7.41 -12.30
N VAL A 18 -13.27 6.38 -12.45
CA VAL A 18 -14.61 6.31 -11.86
C VAL A 18 -14.59 5.31 -10.71
N VAL A 19 -14.74 5.82 -9.49
CA VAL A 19 -14.83 5.02 -8.26
C VAL A 19 -16.30 4.79 -7.91
N THR A 20 -16.67 3.54 -7.63
CA THR A 20 -18.03 3.18 -7.21
C THR A 20 -18.07 2.74 -5.74
N SER A 21 -19.24 2.84 -5.12
CA SER A 21 -19.46 2.47 -3.71
C SER A 21 -18.58 3.27 -2.73
N VAL A 22 -18.60 4.60 -2.87
CA VAL A 22 -17.95 5.55 -1.96
C VAL A 22 -19.02 6.18 -1.10
N GLU A 23 -18.78 6.25 0.21
CA GLU A 23 -19.62 7.04 1.12
C GLU A 23 -19.23 8.51 1.00
N ILE A 24 -20.19 9.33 0.57
CA ILE A 24 -20.01 10.78 0.41
C ILE A 24 -20.85 11.47 1.49
N PRO A 25 -20.27 12.37 2.30
CA PRO A 25 -21.03 13.13 3.28
C PRO A 25 -22.03 14.07 2.58
N GLU A 26 -23.18 14.30 3.20
CA GLU A 26 -24.29 15.08 2.61
C GLU A 26 -23.86 16.49 2.17
N GLN A 27 -23.01 17.15 2.95
CA GLN A 27 -22.42 18.46 2.61
C GLN A 27 -21.61 18.43 1.30
N ALA A 28 -20.93 17.33 1.00
CA ALA A 28 -20.20 17.18 -0.25
C ALA A 28 -21.16 16.91 -1.42
N ILE A 29 -22.30 16.27 -1.19
CA ILE A 29 -23.33 16.10 -2.22
C ILE A 29 -23.91 17.46 -2.63
N GLU A 30 -24.24 18.31 -1.65
CA GLU A 30 -24.76 19.66 -1.91
C GLU A 30 -23.81 20.51 -2.78
N LEU A 31 -22.50 20.44 -2.51
CA LEU A 31 -21.50 21.14 -3.31
C LEU A 31 -21.38 20.58 -4.73
N LEU A 32 -21.46 19.26 -4.89
CA LEU A 32 -21.45 18.61 -6.20
C LEU A 32 -22.69 18.98 -7.03
N ASP A 33 -23.87 19.06 -6.39
CA ASP A 33 -25.12 19.48 -7.04
C ASP A 33 -25.05 20.94 -7.55
N LEU A 34 -24.23 21.78 -6.91
CA LEU A 34 -23.92 23.14 -7.35
C LEU A 34 -22.84 23.21 -8.44
N ASN A 35 -22.41 22.07 -9.01
CA ASN A 35 -21.29 21.94 -9.95
C ASN A 35 -19.95 22.44 -9.39
N GLN A 36 -19.76 22.41 -8.07
CA GLN A 36 -18.47 22.73 -7.46
C GLN A 36 -17.63 21.46 -7.29
N PRO A 37 -16.40 21.43 -7.83
CA PRO A 37 -15.51 20.29 -7.63
C PRO A 37 -15.03 20.25 -6.18
N ILE A 38 -14.84 19.03 -5.67
CA ILE A 38 -14.34 18.76 -4.32
C ILE A 38 -13.03 17.99 -4.46
N ASP A 39 -12.03 18.41 -3.69
CA ASP A 39 -10.76 17.70 -3.61
C ASP A 39 -10.93 16.41 -2.83
N VAL A 40 -10.40 15.32 -3.38
CA VAL A 40 -10.45 13.99 -2.77
C VAL A 40 -9.04 13.45 -2.63
N ASP A 41 -8.74 12.89 -1.45
CA ASP A 41 -7.52 12.13 -1.24
C ASP A 41 -7.76 10.67 -1.66
N CYS A 42 -7.16 10.28 -2.77
CA CYS A 42 -7.32 8.95 -3.37
C CYS A 42 -6.02 8.15 -3.21
N SER A 43 -6.04 7.13 -2.34
CA SER A 43 -4.96 6.14 -2.25
C SER A 43 -5.38 4.84 -2.94
N VAL A 44 -4.59 4.38 -3.91
CA VAL A 44 -4.78 3.06 -4.52
C VAL A 44 -4.20 2.01 -3.57
N ILE A 45 -5.04 1.10 -3.10
CA ILE A 45 -4.60 -0.06 -2.34
C ILE A 45 -3.92 -1.01 -3.33
N ASP A 46 -2.60 -1.09 -3.29
CA ASP A 46 -1.85 -2.12 -4.00
C ASP A 46 -2.12 -3.48 -3.33
N PRO A 47 -2.78 -4.43 -4.02
CA PRO A 47 -3.06 -5.74 -3.46
C PRO A 47 -1.79 -6.56 -3.18
N ASN A 48 -0.64 -6.20 -3.77
CA ASN A 48 0.65 -6.84 -3.52
C ASN A 48 1.45 -6.13 -2.41
N ALA A 49 0.99 -4.98 -1.92
CA ALA A 49 1.68 -4.27 -0.86
C ALA A 49 1.45 -4.94 0.51
N ILE A 50 2.55 -5.14 1.23
CA ILE A 50 2.53 -5.74 2.57
C ILE A 50 1.90 -4.75 3.56
N THR A 51 0.83 -5.17 4.21
CA THR A 51 0.13 -4.34 5.21
C THR A 51 1.02 -4.03 6.41
N GLY A 52 0.67 -2.99 7.19
CA GLY A 52 1.40 -2.65 8.40
C GLY A 52 1.45 -3.80 9.43
N GLN A 53 0.38 -4.58 9.55
CA GLN A 53 0.33 -5.75 10.43
C GLN A 53 1.24 -6.88 9.94
N GLN A 54 1.21 -7.18 8.64
CA GLN A 54 2.11 -8.17 8.05
C GLN A 54 3.59 -7.76 8.19
N ARG A 55 3.93 -6.47 8.04
CA ARG A 55 5.29 -5.96 8.29
C ARG A 55 5.73 -6.15 9.74
N LYS A 56 4.86 -5.84 10.72
CA LYS A 56 5.15 -6.06 12.15
C LYS A 56 5.41 -7.53 12.44
N LEU A 57 4.63 -8.44 11.86
CA LEU A 57 4.81 -9.88 11.99
C LEU A 57 6.16 -10.33 11.40
N ILE A 58 6.48 -9.90 10.17
CA ILE A 58 7.77 -10.21 9.53
C ILE A 58 8.93 -9.74 10.41
N PHE A 59 8.84 -8.53 10.97
CA PHE A 59 9.88 -8.05 11.87
C PHE A 59 9.98 -8.84 13.16
N ALA A 60 8.87 -9.21 13.80
CA ALA A 60 8.88 -10.06 15.00
C ALA A 60 9.61 -11.38 14.71
N LEU A 61 9.27 -12.05 13.61
CA LEU A 61 9.93 -13.30 13.20
C LEU A 61 11.43 -13.12 12.96
N CYS A 62 11.85 -12.01 12.31
CA CYS A 62 13.27 -11.73 12.17
C CYS A 62 13.97 -11.39 13.50
N ASN A 63 13.27 -10.84 14.51
CA ASN A 63 13.84 -10.69 15.87
C ASN A 63 14.09 -12.06 16.49
N ASP A 64 13.11 -12.96 16.39
CA ASP A 64 13.16 -14.25 17.06
C ASP A 64 14.26 -15.13 16.47
N ILE A 65 14.41 -15.15 15.14
CA ILE A 65 15.48 -15.89 14.47
C ILE A 65 16.85 -15.30 14.81
N GLU A 66 16.98 -13.96 14.90
CA GLU A 66 18.23 -13.30 15.31
C GLU A 66 18.61 -13.69 16.75
N GLY A 67 17.65 -13.66 17.67
CA GLY A 67 17.86 -14.09 19.05
C GLY A 67 18.24 -15.56 19.18
N HIS A 68 17.76 -16.41 18.27
CA HIS A 68 18.03 -17.86 18.29
C HIS A 68 19.30 -18.26 17.55
N THR A 69 19.66 -17.58 16.47
CA THR A 69 20.74 -17.99 15.55
C THR A 69 21.95 -17.05 15.56
N GLY A 70 21.81 -15.82 16.10
CA GLY A 70 22.80 -14.76 15.98
C GLY A 70 22.93 -14.17 14.58
N GLN A 71 22.10 -14.59 13.62
CA GLN A 71 22.14 -14.04 12.26
C GLN A 71 21.59 -12.61 12.24
N PRO A 72 22.27 -11.65 11.57
CA PRO A 72 21.80 -10.28 11.51
C PRO A 72 20.41 -10.14 10.88
N ARG A 73 19.53 -9.38 11.52
CA ARG A 73 18.16 -9.14 11.03
C ARG A 73 18.09 -8.61 9.60
N ASP A 74 18.97 -7.68 9.27
CA ASP A 74 18.96 -7.02 7.96
C ASP A 74 19.28 -8.02 6.84
N TYR A 75 20.17 -8.99 7.11
CA TYR A 75 20.46 -10.07 6.19
C TYR A 75 19.23 -10.96 5.95
N MET A 76 18.55 -11.37 7.03
CA MET A 76 17.33 -12.20 6.92
C MET A 76 16.20 -11.48 6.20
N ARG A 77 16.08 -10.16 6.40
CA ARG A 77 15.10 -9.34 5.69
C ARG A 77 15.34 -9.33 4.19
N GLN A 78 16.59 -9.13 3.77
CA GLN A 78 16.97 -9.17 2.35
C GLN A 78 16.72 -10.56 1.75
N MET A 79 17.16 -11.61 2.46
CA MET A 79 16.95 -13.00 2.04
C MET A 79 15.46 -13.30 1.83
N PHE A 80 14.60 -12.87 2.76
CA PHE A 80 13.15 -13.06 2.64
C PHE A 80 12.56 -12.35 1.42
N GLN A 81 12.95 -11.08 1.18
CA GLN A 81 12.49 -10.33 0.01
C GLN A 81 12.91 -11.00 -1.31
N ASP A 82 14.13 -11.52 -1.38
CA ASP A 82 14.64 -12.24 -2.54
C ASP A 82 13.94 -13.57 -2.75
N TYR A 83 13.69 -14.31 -1.67
CA TYR A 83 13.01 -15.61 -1.74
C TYR A 83 11.58 -15.46 -2.24
N VAL A 84 10.84 -14.48 -1.72
CA VAL A 84 9.46 -14.19 -2.16
C VAL A 84 9.44 -13.74 -3.62
N LYS A 85 10.38 -12.87 -4.03
CA LYS A 85 10.49 -12.43 -5.42
C LYS A 85 10.71 -13.63 -6.35
N PHE A 86 11.67 -14.49 -6.03
CA PHE A 86 12.04 -15.64 -6.84
C PHE A 86 10.92 -16.68 -6.92
N LEU A 87 10.32 -17.05 -5.77
CA LEU A 87 9.34 -18.13 -5.70
C LEU A 87 8.02 -17.80 -6.40
N TYR A 88 7.60 -16.53 -6.34
CA TYR A 88 6.30 -16.07 -6.86
C TYR A 88 6.42 -15.29 -8.18
N GLY A 89 7.63 -15.13 -8.72
CA GLY A 89 7.85 -14.50 -10.02
C GLY A 89 7.55 -13.00 -10.06
N TYR A 90 7.67 -12.29 -8.94
CA TYR A 90 7.48 -10.84 -8.91
C TYR A 90 8.59 -10.12 -9.69
N GLU A 91 8.21 -9.12 -10.49
CA GLU A 91 9.19 -8.31 -11.25
C GLU A 91 10.08 -7.48 -10.31
N GLU A 92 9.50 -6.99 -9.21
CA GLU A 92 10.16 -6.19 -8.18
C GLU A 92 10.17 -6.87 -6.80
N ARG A 93 11.07 -6.43 -5.91
CA ARG A 93 11.08 -6.91 -4.53
C ARG A 93 9.90 -6.29 -3.77
N ILE A 94 9.25 -7.10 -2.93
CA ILE A 94 8.25 -6.59 -1.98
C ILE A 94 8.85 -5.48 -1.11
N SER A 95 8.13 -4.37 -0.97
CA SER A 95 8.61 -3.25 -0.16
C SER A 95 8.41 -3.53 1.33
N LEU A 96 9.52 -3.60 2.07
CA LEU A 96 9.55 -3.64 3.54
C LEU A 96 10.04 -2.29 4.09
N ALA A 97 9.64 -1.18 3.47
CA ALA A 97 10.04 0.16 3.89
C ALA A 97 9.87 0.35 5.41
N LYS A 98 10.86 1.04 6.02
CA LYS A 98 10.99 1.32 7.45
C LYS A 98 9.61 1.55 8.07
N LEU A 99 9.36 0.92 9.23
CA LEU A 99 8.39 1.47 10.17
C LEU A 99 8.82 2.91 10.42
N HIS A 100 8.12 3.88 9.85
CA HIS A 100 8.08 5.20 10.46
C HIS A 100 7.47 4.96 11.84
N THR A 101 8.31 4.77 12.84
CA THR A 101 7.97 5.15 14.20
C THR A 101 7.77 6.66 14.14
N ASN A 102 6.55 7.08 13.84
CA ASN A 102 6.08 8.39 14.27
C ASN A 102 6.01 8.32 15.79
N ASN A 103 7.17 8.47 16.43
CA ASN A 103 7.29 8.88 17.82
C ASN A 103 8.11 10.16 17.78
N SER A 104 7.38 11.25 18.05
CA SER A 104 7.78 12.55 18.60
C SER A 104 9.25 12.96 18.51
#